data_AF-A0A9P7JER1-F1
#
_entry.id   AF-A0A9P7JER1-F1
#
_cell.length_a   1.000
_cell.length_b   1.000
_cell.length_c   1.000
_cell.angle_alpha   90.00
_cell.angle_beta   90.00
_cell.angle_gamma   90.00
#
_symmetry.space_group_name_H-M   'P 1'
#
loop_
_entity.id
_entity.type
_entity.pdbx_description
1 polymer ?
#
loop_
_entity_poly.entity_id
_entity_poly.type
_entity_poly.pdbx_seq_one_letter_code
_entity_poly.pdbx_strand_id
1 'polypeptide(L)'
;MWDDTSPYWGKESVLMIKGHPIPIVYWPYVYRYGKYGQWQGTKSQWMGWRDIVSQYRQSTPEDFWKEFSVNGCAMKFTRIVNKLHRQHNISNDDMVTQVHKEFGDAFDSLFSYRKGDEVHVMRNKSAIVHCYWQLKKLQ
;
A
#
# COMPACT_ATOMS: atom_id res chain seq x y z
N MET A 1 5.34 -16.81 0.85
CA MET A 1 6.07 -16.09 -0.22
C MET A 1 6.45 -14.65 0.16
N TRP A 2 5.64 -13.93 0.94
CA TRP A 2 5.87 -12.51 1.26
C TRP A 2 7.08 -12.26 2.17
N ASP A 3 7.12 -12.87 3.36
CA ASP A 3 8.23 -12.78 4.32
C ASP A 3 8.75 -14.17 4.69
N ASP A 4 9.86 -14.19 5.44
CA ASP A 4 10.54 -15.37 6.00
C ASP A 4 10.21 -15.64 7.47
N THR A 5 9.56 -14.70 8.15
CA THR A 5 9.21 -14.81 9.58
C THR A 5 7.87 -15.49 9.84
N SER A 6 7.03 -15.62 8.82
CA SER A 6 5.71 -16.25 8.97
C SER A 6 5.80 -17.77 8.91
N PRO A 7 4.96 -18.51 9.67
CA PRO A 7 4.81 -19.96 9.50
C PRO A 7 4.45 -20.39 8.07
N TYR A 8 3.92 -19.45 7.26
CA TYR A 8 3.57 -19.63 5.86
C TYR A 8 4.76 -19.47 4.88
N TRP A 9 5.99 -19.31 5.39
CA TRP A 9 7.18 -19.26 4.53
C TRP A 9 7.59 -20.65 4.07
N GLY A 10 7.16 -21.02 2.86
CA GLY A 10 7.51 -22.29 2.22
C GLY A 10 8.93 -22.39 1.66
N LYS A 11 9.83 -21.42 1.91
CA LYS A 11 11.16 -21.35 1.27
C LYS A 11 11.11 -21.38 -0.26
N GLU A 12 10.06 -20.82 -0.84
CA GLU A 12 9.88 -20.73 -2.28
C GLU A 12 9.81 -19.25 -2.70
N SER A 13 10.58 -18.92 -3.73
CA SER A 13 10.57 -17.62 -4.37
C SER A 13 11.02 -17.74 -5.82
N VAL A 14 10.45 -16.90 -6.68
CA VAL A 14 10.93 -16.75 -8.06
C VAL A 14 12.29 -16.02 -8.12
N LEU A 15 12.67 -15.32 -7.04
CA LEU A 15 13.98 -14.68 -6.92
C LEU A 15 14.90 -15.53 -6.06
N MET A 16 15.95 -16.07 -6.69
CA MET A 16 16.97 -16.89 -6.04
C MET A 16 18.32 -16.18 -6.10
N ILE A 17 19.03 -16.06 -4.97
CA ILE A 17 20.40 -15.53 -4.91
C ILE A 17 21.30 -16.60 -4.31
N LYS A 18 22.31 -17.06 -5.05
CA LYS A 18 23.23 -18.14 -4.61
C LYS A 18 22.49 -19.37 -4.08
N GLY A 19 21.41 -19.78 -4.73
CA GLY A 19 20.59 -20.93 -4.31
C GLY A 19 19.65 -20.66 -3.13
N HIS A 20 19.57 -19.42 -2.62
CA HIS A 20 18.69 -19.05 -1.52
C HIS A 20 17.45 -18.31 -2.05
N PRO A 21 16.24 -18.76 -1.71
CA PRO A 21 14.99 -18.07 -2.06
C PRO A 21 14.88 -16.76 -1.29
N ILE A 22 14.61 -15.67 -2.00
CA ILE A 22 14.47 -14.34 -1.38
C ILE A 22 12.98 -13.97 -1.27
N PRO A 23 12.44 -13.84 -0.05
CA PRO A 23 11.08 -13.37 0.17
C PRO A 23 10.80 -12.03 -0.52
N ILE A 24 9.56 -11.85 -0.97
CA ILE A 24 9.14 -10.66 -1.74
C ILE A 24 9.38 -9.37 -0.95
N VAL A 25 9.24 -9.39 0.38
CA VAL A 25 9.48 -8.21 1.25
C VAL A 25 10.89 -7.63 1.09
N TYR A 26 11.88 -8.44 0.71
CA TYR A 26 13.28 -8.02 0.56
C TYR A 26 13.64 -7.55 -0.85
N TRP A 27 12.76 -7.72 -1.83
CA TRP A 27 13.03 -7.33 -3.21
C TRP A 27 13.44 -5.85 -3.38
N PRO A 28 12.82 -4.87 -2.67
CA PRO A 28 13.27 -3.47 -2.76
C PRO A 28 14.75 -3.30 -2.41
N TYR A 29 15.28 -4.08 -1.46
CA TYR A 29 16.68 -4.04 -1.06
C TYR A 29 17.59 -4.72 -2.07
N VAL A 30 17.16 -5.85 -2.63
CA VAL A 30 17.91 -6.55 -3.69
C VAL A 30 18.05 -5.65 -4.92
N TYR A 31 16.95 -5.04 -5.36
CA TYR A 31 16.95 -4.20 -6.56
C TYR A 31 17.47 -2.78 -6.32
N ARG A 32 17.72 -2.37 -5.07
CA ARG A 32 18.27 -1.04 -4.72
C ARG A 32 19.58 -0.75 -5.44
N TYR A 33 20.43 -1.77 -5.59
CA TYR A 33 21.73 -1.68 -6.26
C TYR A 33 21.73 -2.42 -7.61
N GLY A 34 20.55 -2.77 -8.12
CA GLY A 34 20.38 -3.42 -9.41
C GLY A 34 20.64 -2.49 -10.59
N LYS A 35 20.56 -3.03 -11.81
CA LYS A 35 20.69 -2.20 -13.01
C LYS A 35 19.57 -1.16 -13.07
N TYR A 36 19.88 0.02 -13.61
CA TYR A 36 18.92 1.09 -13.83
C TYR A 36 17.67 0.57 -14.57
N GLY A 37 16.47 0.84 -14.06
CA GLY A 37 15.20 0.46 -14.68
C GLY A 37 14.62 -0.89 -14.23
N GLN A 38 15.42 -1.78 -13.62
CA GLN A 38 14.93 -3.11 -13.22
C GLN A 38 13.87 -3.03 -12.12
N TRP A 39 14.12 -2.21 -11.09
CA TRP A 39 13.16 -2.01 -10.01
C TRP A 39 11.85 -1.43 -10.54
N GLN A 40 11.91 -0.48 -11.47
CA GLN A 40 10.75 0.19 -12.03
C GLN A 40 9.78 -0.80 -12.70
N GLY A 41 10.30 -1.81 -13.41
CA GLY A 41 9.47 -2.85 -14.03
C GLY A 41 8.78 -3.78 -13.03
N THR A 42 9.46 -4.11 -11.91
CA THR A 42 8.94 -5.06 -10.92
C THR A 42 8.15 -4.40 -9.78
N LYS A 43 8.35 -3.09 -9.54
CA LYS A 43 7.78 -2.36 -8.42
C LYS A 43 6.26 -2.41 -8.37
N SER A 44 5.58 -2.30 -9.53
CA SER A 44 4.12 -2.34 -9.59
C SER A 44 3.56 -3.68 -9.09
N GLN A 45 4.12 -4.79 -9.57
CA GLN A 45 3.73 -6.13 -9.14
C GLN A 45 4.06 -6.37 -7.67
N TRP A 46 5.22 -5.89 -7.21
CA TRP A 46 5.61 -5.93 -5.80
C TRP A 46 4.62 -5.17 -4.90
N MET A 47 4.20 -3.97 -5.30
CA MET A 47 3.20 -3.20 -4.54
C MET A 47 1.85 -3.92 -4.50
N GLY A 48 1.41 -4.52 -5.62
CA GLY A 48 0.19 -5.32 -5.64
C GLY A 48 0.23 -6.51 -4.66
N TRP A 49 1.35 -7.25 -4.63
CA TRP A 49 1.52 -8.33 -3.65
C TRP A 49 1.56 -7.83 -2.21
N ARG A 50 2.24 -6.71 -1.95
CA ARG A 50 2.25 -6.06 -0.63
C ARG A 50 0.83 -5.76 -0.16
N ASP A 51 0.03 -5.16 -1.03
CA ASP A 51 -1.32 -4.71 -0.68
C ASP A 51 -2.26 -5.91 -0.44
N ILE A 52 -2.16 -6.96 -1.26
CA ILE A 52 -2.88 -8.23 -1.05
C ILE A 52 -2.53 -8.86 0.30
N VAL A 53 -1.24 -8.98 0.60
CA VAL A 53 -0.78 -9.64 1.83
C VAL A 53 -1.14 -8.80 3.05
N SER A 54 -1.06 -7.47 2.95
CA SER A 54 -1.52 -6.57 3.99
C SER A 54 -3.00 -6.79 4.29
N GLN A 55 -3.86 -6.82 3.27
CA GLN A 55 -5.29 -7.08 3.46
C GLN A 55 -5.53 -8.46 4.06
N TYR A 56 -4.90 -9.50 3.51
CA TYR A 56 -5.05 -10.88 3.98
C TYR A 56 -4.67 -11.05 5.46
N ARG A 57 -3.67 -10.29 5.93
CA ARG A 57 -3.22 -10.33 7.34
C ARG A 57 -4.09 -9.49 8.28
N GLN A 58 -4.79 -8.49 7.76
CA GLN A 58 -5.71 -7.66 8.54
C GLN A 58 -7.07 -8.34 8.74
N SER A 59 -7.44 -9.26 7.86
CA SER A 59 -8.68 -10.05 7.95
C SER A 59 -8.41 -11.52 8.32
N THR A 60 -9.48 -12.30 8.45
CA THR A 60 -9.39 -13.77 8.44
C THR A 60 -9.23 -14.29 7.00
N PRO A 61 -8.67 -15.50 6.79
CA PRO A 61 -8.66 -16.16 5.49
C PRO A 61 -10.06 -16.31 4.87
N GLU A 62 -11.06 -16.62 5.70
CA GLU A 62 -12.45 -16.82 5.28
C GLU A 62 -13.06 -15.51 4.77
N ASP A 63 -12.89 -14.42 5.53
CA ASP A 63 -13.40 -13.11 5.12
C ASP A 63 -12.70 -12.60 3.86
N PHE A 64 -11.38 -12.80 3.77
CA PHE A 64 -10.62 -12.45 2.58
C PHE A 64 -11.17 -13.19 1.35
N TRP A 65 -11.29 -14.51 1.41
CA TRP A 65 -11.73 -15.28 0.25
C TRP A 65 -13.22 -15.10 -0.04
N LYS A 66 -14.06 -14.84 0.96
CA LYS A 66 -15.45 -14.42 0.74
C LYS A 66 -15.53 -13.13 -0.07
N GLU A 67 -14.62 -12.19 0.20
CA GLU A 67 -14.58 -10.90 -0.49
C GLU A 67 -13.93 -10.98 -1.89
N PHE A 68 -12.89 -11.79 -2.04
CA PHE A 68 -12.05 -11.86 -3.25
C PHE A 68 -12.29 -13.12 -4.08
N SER A 69 -13.45 -13.76 -3.92
CA SER A 69 -13.92 -14.84 -4.79
C SER A 69 -15.22 -14.48 -5.51
N VAL A 70 -15.43 -15.05 -6.69
CA VAL A 70 -16.66 -14.96 -7.46
C VAL A 70 -17.12 -16.38 -7.77
N ASN A 71 -18.34 -16.73 -7.36
CA ASN A 71 -18.89 -18.08 -7.52
C ASN A 71 -17.98 -19.19 -6.94
N GLY A 72 -17.36 -18.92 -5.78
CA GLY A 72 -16.43 -19.86 -5.13
C GLY A 72 -15.01 -19.90 -5.73
N CYS A 73 -14.77 -19.20 -6.84
CA CYS A 73 -13.45 -19.13 -7.47
C CYS A 73 -12.72 -17.84 -7.09
N ALA A 74 -11.48 -17.96 -6.63
CA ALA A 74 -10.61 -16.81 -6.35
C ALA A 74 -10.49 -15.89 -7.58
N MET A 75 -10.59 -14.58 -7.35
CA MET A 75 -10.33 -13.58 -8.37
C MET A 75 -8.87 -13.64 -8.83
N LYS A 76 -8.63 -13.29 -10.10
CA LYS A 76 -7.26 -13.13 -10.61
C LYS A 76 -6.55 -12.00 -9.86
N PHE A 77 -5.22 -12.13 -9.72
CA PHE A 77 -4.34 -11.15 -9.06
C PHE A 77 -4.69 -9.69 -9.40
N THR A 78 -4.74 -9.33 -10.69
CA THR A 78 -5.01 -7.96 -11.14
C THR A 78 -6.39 -7.45 -10.70
N ARG A 79 -7.38 -8.33 -10.62
CA ARG A 79 -8.74 -7.99 -10.17
C ARG A 79 -8.78 -7.74 -8.66
N ILE A 80 -8.03 -8.52 -7.88
CA ILE A 80 -7.86 -8.30 -6.44
C ILE A 80 -7.19 -6.94 -6.20
N VAL A 81 -6.04 -6.69 -6.85
CA VAL A 81 -5.30 -5.42 -6.72
C VAL A 81 -6.17 -4.22 -7.11
N ASN A 82 -6.88 -4.29 -8.23
CA ASN A 82 -7.76 -3.20 -8.66
C ASN A 82 -8.92 -2.96 -7.68
N LYS A 83 -9.47 -4.01 -7.10
CA LYS A 83 -10.52 -3.89 -6.07
C LYS A 83 -9.97 -3.21 -4.82
N LEU A 84 -8.79 -3.62 -4.34
CA LEU A 84 -8.11 -2.98 -3.20
C LEU A 84 -7.81 -1.50 -3.48
N HIS A 85 -7.27 -1.17 -4.65
CA HIS A 85 -7.04 0.22 -5.04
C HIS A 85 -8.33 1.05 -5.03
N ARG A 86 -9.43 0.49 -5.54
CA ARG A 86 -10.74 1.16 -5.52
C ARG A 86 -11.21 1.39 -4.08
N GLN A 87 -11.08 0.40 -3.20
CA GLN A 87 -11.47 0.50 -1.80
C GLN A 87 -10.63 1.54 -1.04
N HIS A 88 -9.31 1.52 -1.23
CA HIS A 88 -8.42 2.52 -0.66
C HIS A 88 -8.74 3.93 -1.16
N ASN A 89 -9.08 4.09 -2.45
CA ASN A 89 -9.48 5.39 -2.98
C ASN A 89 -10.78 5.88 -2.36
N ILE A 90 -11.82 5.02 -2.26
CA ILE A 90 -13.10 5.40 -1.62
C ILE A 90 -12.87 5.80 -0.16
N SER A 91 -12.13 4.99 0.59
CA SER A 91 -11.81 5.30 1.99
C SER A 91 -11.03 6.61 2.14
N ASN A 92 -10.06 6.88 1.24
CA ASN A 92 -9.34 8.16 1.25
C ASN A 92 -10.27 9.33 0.90
N ASP A 93 -11.23 9.17 0.00
CA ASP A 93 -12.21 10.21 -0.35
C ASP A 93 -13.09 10.56 0.85
N ASP A 94 -13.61 9.54 1.53
CA ASP A 94 -14.44 9.70 2.73
C ASP A 94 -13.63 10.38 3.85
N MET A 95 -12.38 9.94 4.07
CA MET A 95 -11.50 10.54 5.06
C MET A 95 -11.15 11.99 4.73
N VAL A 96 -10.82 12.32 3.49
CA VAL A 96 -10.53 13.71 3.09
C VAL A 96 -11.77 14.60 3.30
N THR A 97 -12.96 14.09 3.00
CA THR A 97 -14.22 14.80 3.29
C THR A 97 -14.38 15.07 4.78
N GLN A 98 -14.09 14.08 5.64
CA GLN A 98 -14.10 14.26 7.08
C GLN A 98 -13.05 15.28 7.55
N VAL A 99 -11.82 15.21 7.04
CA VAL A 99 -10.74 16.14 7.39
C VAL A 99 -11.13 17.58 7.03
N HIS A 100 -11.70 17.82 5.85
CA HIS A 100 -12.20 19.15 5.49
C HIS A 100 -13.29 19.64 6.44
N LYS A 101 -14.22 18.75 6.83
CA LYS A 101 -15.27 19.10 7.81
C LYS A 101 -14.70 19.41 9.20
N GLU A 102 -13.66 18.70 9.62
CA GLU A 102 -13.06 18.84 10.94
C GLU A 102 -12.22 20.12 11.07
N PHE A 103 -11.37 20.41 10.07
CA PHE A 103 -10.44 21.53 10.15
C PHE A 103 -10.95 22.82 9.52
N GLY A 104 -11.96 22.75 8.64
CA GLY A 104 -12.58 23.93 8.03
C GLY A 104 -11.54 24.90 7.48
N ASP A 105 -11.58 26.15 7.96
CA ASP A 105 -10.67 27.22 7.54
C ASP A 105 -9.20 26.97 7.90
N ALA A 106 -8.93 26.12 8.89
CA ALA A 106 -7.57 25.74 9.26
C ALA A 106 -6.98 24.66 8.33
N PHE A 107 -7.76 24.10 7.40
CA PHE A 107 -7.27 23.05 6.52
C PHE A 107 -6.07 23.50 5.69
N ASP A 108 -6.16 24.64 5.00
CA ASP A 108 -5.12 25.08 4.08
C ASP A 108 -3.80 25.37 4.79
N SER A 109 -3.84 25.84 6.04
CA SER A 109 -2.63 26.09 6.82
C SER A 109 -2.00 24.80 7.35
N LEU A 110 -2.81 23.86 7.86
CA LEU A 110 -2.34 22.61 8.46
C LEU A 110 -1.93 21.55 7.43
N PHE A 111 -2.61 21.52 6.28
CA PHE A 111 -2.39 20.56 5.19
C PHE A 111 -1.67 21.23 4.02
N SER A 112 -0.57 21.92 4.31
CA SER A 112 0.29 22.52 3.30
C SER A 112 1.76 22.11 3.47
N TYR A 113 2.56 22.37 2.44
CA TYR A 113 4.00 22.22 2.49
C TYR A 113 4.69 23.37 1.75
N ARG A 114 5.90 23.72 2.19
CA ARG A 114 6.72 24.73 1.53
C ARG A 114 7.55 24.10 0.42
N LYS A 115 7.58 24.73 -0.75
CA LYS A 115 8.43 24.36 -1.88
C LYS A 115 9.12 25.63 -2.40
N GLY A 116 10.41 25.78 -2.07
CA GLY A 116 11.10 27.05 -2.26
C GLY A 116 10.49 28.12 -1.36
N ASP A 117 10.02 29.23 -1.96
CA ASP A 117 9.37 30.32 -1.23
C ASP A 117 7.83 30.27 -1.28
N GLU A 118 7.27 29.28 -1.99
CA GLU A 118 5.83 29.11 -2.13
C GLU A 118 5.28 28.10 -1.12
N VAL A 119 4.06 28.35 -0.63
CA VAL A 119 3.26 27.42 0.17
C VAL A 119 2.24 26.76 -0.74
N HIS A 120 2.22 25.43 -0.74
CA HIS A 120 1.25 24.65 -1.51
C HIS A 120 0.35 23.84 -0.59
N VAL A 121 -0.96 23.97 -0.79
CA VAL A 121 -1.97 23.09 -0.16
C VAL A 121 -1.86 21.70 -0.77
N MET A 122 -1.87 20.67 0.08
CA MET A 122 -1.86 19.28 -0.33
C MET A 122 -3.12 18.95 -1.14
N ARG A 123 -2.95 18.26 -2.27
CA ARG A 123 -4.06 17.75 -3.11
C ARG A 123 -4.12 16.24 -3.16
N ASN A 124 -3.02 15.58 -2.80
CA ASN A 124 -2.97 14.13 -2.81
C ASN A 124 -3.73 13.59 -1.59
N LYS A 125 -4.82 12.87 -1.85
CA LYS A 125 -5.72 12.35 -0.81
C LYS A 125 -5.00 11.49 0.22
N SER A 126 -4.13 10.58 -0.21
CA SER A 126 -3.35 9.74 0.71
C SER A 126 -2.36 10.55 1.54
N ALA A 127 -1.77 11.62 0.97
CA ALA A 127 -0.89 12.52 1.72
C ALA A 127 -1.66 13.32 2.79
N ILE A 128 -2.86 13.81 2.45
CA ILE A 128 -3.76 14.48 3.41
C ILE A 128 -4.12 13.52 4.54
N VAL A 129 -4.55 12.29 4.24
CA VAL A 129 -4.90 11.28 5.26
C VAL A 129 -3.69 10.93 6.13
N HIS A 130 -2.49 10.80 5.55
CA HIS A 130 -1.27 10.56 6.32
C HIS A 130 -0.98 11.71 7.30
N CYS A 131 -1.03 12.96 6.82
CA CYS A 131 -0.83 14.14 7.65
C CYS A 131 -1.87 14.22 8.77
N TYR A 132 -3.14 13.90 8.49
CA TYR A 132 -4.21 13.85 9.48
C TYR A 132 -3.86 12.91 10.64
N TRP A 133 -3.44 11.67 10.34
CA TRP A 133 -3.07 10.72 11.37
C TRP A 133 -1.81 11.11 12.14
N GLN A 134 -0.88 11.86 11.54
CA GLN A 134 0.25 12.42 12.27
C GLN A 134 -0.20 13.49 13.25
N LEU A 135 -1.08 14.41 12.84
CA LEU A 135 -1.65 15.44 13.70
C LEU A 135 -2.43 14.83 14.87
N LYS A 136 -3.23 13.78 14.61
CA LYS A 136 -4.00 13.07 15.65
C LYS A 136 -3.15 12.31 16.66
N LYS A 137 -1.93 11.90 16.31
CA LYS A 137 -0.99 11.25 17.25
C LYS A 137 -0.26 12.23 18.17
N LEU A 138 -0.34 13.52 17.88
CA LEU A 138 0.32 14.59 18.64
C LEU A 138 -0.62 15.33 19.60
N GLN A 139 -1.91 14.94 19.65
CA GLN A 139 -2.93 15.42 20.59
C GLN A 139 -3.08 14.45 21.74
#